data_AF-A0A5N0UT01-F1
#
_entry.id   AF-A0A5N0UT01-F1
#
_cell.length_a   1.000
_cell.length_b   1.000
_cell.length_c   1.000
_cell.angle_alpha   90.00
_cell.angle_beta   90.00
_cell.angle_gamma   90.00
#
_symmetry.space_group_name_H-M   'P 1'
#
loop_
_entity.id
_entity.type
_entity.pdbx_description
1 polymer ?
#
loop_
_entity_poly.entity_id
_entity_poly.type
_entity_poly.pdbx_seq_one_letter_code
_entity_poly.pdbx_strand_id
1 'polypeptide(L)' 'MTNDALSNLLTENRTFPPPEGFAANANEKAESYGRADADREAFWAEQAERLSWDTKWSRVLDWSGAPFAKWFVG' A
#
# COMPACT_ATOMS: atom_id res chain seq x y z
N MET A 1 28.01 34.37 10.09
CA MET A 1 28.12 33.27 9.10
C MET A 1 27.72 31.90 9.69
N THR A 2 26.85 31.85 10.70
CA THR A 2 26.40 30.60 11.37
C THR A 2 24.88 30.36 11.27
N ASN A 3 24.15 31.25 10.59
CA ASN A 3 22.69 31.30 10.62
C ASN A 3 22.02 30.55 9.44
N ASP A 4 22.67 30.47 8.27
CA ASP A 4 22.10 29.83 7.08
C ASP A 4 22.06 28.29 7.18
N ALA A 5 23.06 27.70 7.84
CA ALA A 5 23.13 26.25 8.04
C ALA A 5 22.01 25.72 8.96
N LEU A 6 21.61 26.51 9.95
CA LEU A 6 20.49 26.21 10.86
C LEU A 6 19.12 26.46 10.20
N SER A 7 19.06 27.41 9.25
CA SER A 7 17.82 27.73 8.53
C SER A 7 17.36 26.59 7.60
N ASN A 8 18.30 25.85 6.98
CA ASN A 8 18.00 24.64 6.20
C ASN A 8 17.52 23.44 7.05
N LEU A 9 17.77 23.44 8.36
CA LEU A 9 17.33 22.37 9.27
C LEU A 9 15.87 22.55 9.74
N LEU A 10 15.26 23.71 9.50
CA LEU A 10 13.90 24.03 9.97
C LEU A 10 12.81 23.53 9.00
N THR A 11 13.13 23.26 7.73
CA THR A 11 12.23 22.60 6.78
C THR A 11 13.05 21.91 5.70
N GLU A 12 13.10 20.58 5.75
CA GLU A 12 13.84 19.73 4.82
C GLU A 12 12.88 19.08 3.83
N ASN A 13 12.97 19.46 2.54
CA ASN A 13 12.09 18.98 1.46
C ASN A 13 12.84 18.18 0.38
N ARG A 14 14.11 17.81 0.59
CA ARG A 14 14.85 17.01 -0.39
C ARG A 14 14.23 15.63 -0.53
N THR A 15 13.97 15.23 -1.77
CA THR A 15 13.56 13.88 -2.14
C THR A 15 14.67 13.19 -2.89
N PHE A 16 14.86 11.89 -2.65
CA PHE A 16 15.84 11.07 -3.33
C PHE A 16 15.10 9.95 -4.07
N PRO A 17 14.90 10.05 -5.40
CA PRO A 17 14.21 9.01 -6.14
C PRO A 17 15.05 7.71 -6.14
N PRO A 18 14.40 6.54 -6.21
CA PRO A 18 15.13 5.29 -6.40
C PRO A 18 15.86 5.30 -7.75
N PRO A 19 17.00 4.60 -7.87
CA PRO A 19 17.64 4.39 -9.17
C PRO A 19 16.68 3.75 -10.18
N GLU A 20 16.79 4.09 -11.46
CA GLU A 20 15.87 3.61 -12.50
C GLU A 20 15.77 2.09 -12.57
N GLY A 21 16.92 1.40 -12.50
CA GLY A 21 16.95 -0.07 -12.49
C GLY A 21 16.21 -0.68 -11.30
N PHE A 22 16.20 -0.01 -10.14
CA PHE A 22 15.43 -0.46 -8.97
C PHE A 22 13.93 -0.25 -9.19
N ALA A 23 13.54 0.94 -9.67
CA ALA A 23 12.14 1.25 -9.97
C ALA A 23 11.56 0.32 -11.05
N ALA A 24 12.33 0.02 -12.10
CA ALA A 24 11.94 -0.90 -13.16
C ALA A 24 11.69 -2.33 -12.64
N ASN A 25 12.43 -2.78 -11.63
CA ASN A 25 12.30 -4.11 -11.03
C ASN A 25 11.43 -4.16 -9.77
N ALA A 26 10.75 -3.07 -9.41
CA ALA A 26 9.83 -3.08 -8.27
C ALA A 26 8.74 -4.16 -8.43
N ASN A 27 8.49 -4.92 -7.36
CA ASN A 27 7.50 -6.01 -7.31
C ASN A 27 6.07 -5.54 -7.62
N GLU A 28 5.76 -4.29 -7.29
CA GLU A 28 4.49 -3.63 -7.57
C GLU A 28 4.77 -2.23 -8.11
N LYS A 29 3.82 -1.70 -8.88
CA LYS A 29 3.94 -0.40 -9.54
C LYS A 29 2.87 0.58 -9.06
N ALA A 30 3.03 1.86 -9.39
CA ALA A 30 2.17 2.93 -8.89
C ALA A 30 0.70 2.77 -9.34
N GLU A 31 0.45 2.09 -10.45
CA GLU A 31 -0.88 1.77 -10.97
C GLU A 31 -1.69 0.92 -9.99
N SER A 32 -1.04 0.15 -9.11
CA SER A 32 -1.71 -0.65 -8.08
C SER A 32 -2.47 0.21 -7.08
N TYR A 33 -2.05 1.46 -6.84
CA TYR A 33 -2.84 2.40 -6.01
C TYR A 33 -4.18 2.74 -6.64
N GLY A 34 -4.20 3.02 -7.95
CA GLY A 34 -5.43 3.32 -8.67
C GLY A 34 -6.39 2.13 -8.70
N ARG A 35 -5.86 0.92 -8.88
CA ARG A 35 -6.66 -0.32 -8.81
C ARG A 35 -7.28 -0.53 -7.42
N ALA A 36 -6.47 -0.36 -6.36
CA ALA A 36 -6.93 -0.53 -4.99
C ALA A 36 -7.99 0.50 -4.56
N ASP A 37 -7.91 1.73 -5.08
CA ASP A 37 -8.89 2.79 -4.78
C ASP A 37 -10.21 2.57 -5.54
N ALA A 38 -10.13 2.09 -6.78
CA ALA A 38 -11.31 1.83 -7.61
C ALA A 38 -12.19 0.70 -7.06
N ASP A 39 -11.58 -0.40 -6.61
CA ASP A 39 -12.29 -1.48 -5.93
C ASP A 39 -11.35 -2.19 -4.94
N ARG A 40 -11.47 -1.79 -3.67
CA ARG A 40 -10.62 -2.31 -2.60
C ARG A 40 -10.88 -3.78 -2.31
N GLU A 41 -12.11 -4.27 -2.42
CA GLU A 41 -12.42 -5.67 -2.14
C GLU A 41 -11.91 -6.56 -3.26
N ALA A 42 -12.11 -6.20 -4.53
CA ALA A 42 -11.56 -6.94 -5.65
C ALA A 42 -10.02 -6.95 -5.64
N PHE A 43 -9.39 -5.81 -5.33
CA PHE A 43 -7.94 -5.74 -5.22
C PHE A 43 -7.40 -6.70 -4.15
N TRP A 44 -7.96 -6.67 -2.94
CA TRP A 44 -7.50 -7.55 -1.87
C TRP A 44 -7.86 -9.02 -2.08
N ALA A 45 -8.95 -9.31 -2.77
CA ALA A 45 -9.24 -10.67 -3.24
C ALA A 45 -8.11 -11.21 -4.13
N GLU A 46 -7.72 -10.46 -5.17
CA GLU A 46 -6.63 -10.83 -6.09
C GLU A 46 -5.31 -11.04 -5.31
N GLN A 47 -4.98 -10.11 -4.40
CA GLN A 47 -3.77 -10.24 -3.60
C GLN A 47 -3.80 -11.44 -2.66
N ALA A 48 -4.96 -11.80 -2.10
CA ALA A 48 -5.11 -12.93 -1.19
C ALA A 48 -4.94 -14.29 -1.87
N GLU A 49 -5.18 -14.40 -3.19
CA GLU A 49 -4.91 -15.63 -3.95
C GLU A 49 -3.43 -16.02 -3.99
N ARG A 50 -2.52 -15.09 -3.64
CA ARG A 50 -1.08 -15.35 -3.56
C ARG A 50 -0.70 -16.21 -2.35
N LEU A 51 -1.61 -16.38 -1.40
CA LEU A 51 -1.43 -17.22 -0.21
C LEU A 51 -2.04 -18.60 -0.45
N SER A 52 -1.41 -19.63 0.12
CA SER A 52 -2.00 -20.96 0.18
C SER A 52 -3.01 -21.01 1.32
N TRP A 53 -4.27 -21.19 0.99
CA TRP A 53 -5.35 -21.32 1.96
C TRP A 53 -5.73 -22.79 2.14
N ASP A 54 -5.80 -23.25 3.39
CA ASP A 54 -6.38 -24.56 3.71
C ASP A 54 -7.87 -24.60 3.34
N THR A 55 -8.57 -23.47 3.54
CA THR A 55 -9.94 -23.23 3.06
C THR A 55 -10.04 -21.81 2.57
N LYS A 56 -10.56 -21.64 1.35
CA LYS A 56 -10.70 -20.33 0.73
C LYS A 56 -11.89 -19.59 1.32
N TRP A 57 -11.69 -18.31 1.58
CA TRP A 57 -12.71 -17.39 2.07
C TRP A 57 -13.93 -17.32 1.12
N SER A 58 -15.10 -17.06 1.69
CA SER A 58 -16.34 -16.81 0.93
C SER A 58 -16.68 -15.33 0.81
N ARG A 59 -16.11 -14.48 1.67
CA ARG A 59 -16.31 -13.03 1.69
C ARG A 59 -15.00 -12.30 1.95
N VAL A 60 -14.69 -11.30 1.12
CA VAL A 60 -13.46 -10.51 1.25
C VAL A 60 -13.50 -9.59 2.45
N LEU A 61 -14.56 -8.79 2.61
CA LEU A 61 -14.72 -7.87 3.73
C LEU A 61 -16.12 -8.01 4.34
N ASP A 62 -16.15 -8.25 5.65
CA ASP A 62 -17.33 -8.08 6.47
C ASP A 62 -17.21 -6.82 7.34
N TRP A 63 -18.02 -5.83 7.01
CA TRP A 63 -18.12 -4.56 7.74
C TRP A 63 -19.40 -4.45 8.60
N SER A 64 -20.19 -5.52 8.72
CA SER A 64 -21.46 -5.47 9.45
C SER A 64 -21.30 -5.19 10.95
N GLY A 65 -20.12 -5.48 11.53
CA GLY A 65 -19.77 -5.27 12.93
C GLY A 65 -18.91 -4.03 13.22
N ALA A 66 -19.04 -2.96 12.44
CA ALA A 66 -18.25 -1.74 12.60
C ALA A 66 -18.19 -1.25 14.07
N PRO A 67 -17.02 -0.77 14.56
CA PRO A 67 -15.78 -0.51 13.82
C PRO A 67 -14.88 -1.74 13.65
N PHE A 68 -15.34 -2.95 14.00
CA PHE A 68 -14.53 -4.16 13.92
C PHE A 68 -14.71 -4.88 12.57
N ALA A 69 -13.87 -4.51 11.62
CA ALA A 69 -13.78 -5.15 10.31
C ALA A 69 -13.27 -6.59 10.41
N LYS A 70 -13.80 -7.49 9.57
CA LYS A 70 -13.21 -8.81 9.34
C LYS A 70 -12.88 -8.98 7.86
N TRP A 71 -11.68 -9.45 7.57
CA TRP A 71 -11.22 -9.72 6.21
C TRP A 71 -11.11 -11.23 5.98
N PHE A 72 -11.44 -11.67 4.76
CA PHE A 72 -11.33 -13.06 4.30
C PHE A 72 -12.09 -14.05 5.19
N VAL A 73 -13.42 -13.88 5.26
CA VAL A 73 -14.31 -14.63 6.15
C VAL A 73 -14.94 -15.84 5.45
N GLY A 74 -15.07 -16.93 6.21
CA GLY A 74 -15.77 -18.16 5.81
C GLY A 74 -14.82 -19.28 5.46
#